data_AF-A0A396HAM5-F1
#
_entry.id   AF-A0A396HAM5-F1
#
_cell.length_a   1.000
_cell.length_b   1.000
_cell.length_c   1.000
_cell.angle_alpha   90.00
_cell.angle_beta   90.00
_cell.angle_gamma   90.00
#
_symmetry.space_group_name_H-M   'P 1'
#
loop_
_entity.id
_entity.type
_entity.pdbx_description
1 polymer ?
#
loop_
_entity_poly.entity_id
_entity_poly.type
_entity_poly.pdbx_seq_one_letter_code
_entity_poly.pdbx_strand_id
1 'polypeptide(L)'
;MDFSSVGQMEETYSDNPSLSERPSKRSRKFTDLAFAALGRVIYFLKTRKVRDMNDQACKDLQVLWEELEKFKFDMAWLDPHVQSALGIKSYVEKAVEVEKLKDNVAAVELESGRLKAKLIAARANLDMERNLLKTKGFEERDLDSELGCGSWRP
;
A
#
# COMPACT_ATOMS: atom_id res chain seq x y z
N MET A 1 36.91 59.99 50.72
CA MET A 1 38.28 59.47 50.69
C MET A 1 38.60 59.19 49.24
N ASP A 2 39.45 60.04 48.65
CA ASP A 2 40.05 59.80 47.34
C ASP A 2 41.12 58.71 47.45
N PHE A 3 41.24 57.88 46.41
CA PHE A 3 42.55 57.40 45.96
C PHE A 3 42.53 57.27 44.44
N SER A 4 43.21 58.22 43.81
CA SER A 4 43.80 58.12 42.48
C SER A 4 44.78 56.95 42.45
N SER A 5 44.82 56.19 41.35
CA SER A 5 46.06 55.92 40.61
C SER A 5 45.82 55.06 39.36
N VAL A 6 46.31 55.61 38.27
CA VAL A 6 46.49 55.01 36.95
C VAL A 6 47.51 53.87 37.05
N GLY A 7 47.25 52.77 36.34
CA GLY A 7 48.23 51.73 36.03
C GLY A 7 47.84 51.02 34.76
N GLN A 8 48.34 51.49 33.61
CA GLN A 8 48.44 50.69 32.40
C GLN A 8 49.46 49.58 32.63
N MET A 9 49.10 48.33 32.32
CA MET A 9 50.06 47.24 32.03
C MET A 9 49.39 46.27 31.05
N GLU A 10 49.67 46.52 29.78
CA GLU A 10 50.31 45.58 28.85
C GLU A 10 50.13 44.08 29.13
N GLU A 11 49.41 43.44 28.20
CA GLU A 11 49.83 42.24 27.48
C GLU A 11 50.15 40.96 28.30
N THR A 12 49.16 40.07 28.38
CA THR A 12 49.44 38.63 28.25
C THR A 12 48.47 38.04 27.24
N TYR A 13 49.01 37.75 26.05
CA TYR A 13 48.48 36.74 25.14
C TYR A 13 48.04 35.51 25.94
N SER A 14 46.75 35.16 25.82
CA SER A 14 46.36 33.77 25.92
C SER A 14 45.43 33.49 24.77
N ASP A 15 46.04 32.99 23.70
CA ASP A 15 45.41 32.16 22.70
C ASP A 15 44.49 31.14 23.38
N ASN A 16 43.22 31.14 23.00
CA ASN A 16 42.40 29.94 22.89
C ASN A 16 41.10 30.28 22.15
N PRO A 17 41.06 30.11 20.81
CA PRO A 17 39.81 30.11 20.08
C PRO A 17 39.23 28.70 20.16
N SER A 18 38.47 28.36 21.21
CA SER A 18 37.51 27.24 21.12
C SER A 18 36.24 27.73 20.43
N LEU A 19 36.44 28.23 19.20
CA LEU A 19 35.42 28.61 18.26
C LEU A 19 35.02 27.36 17.50
N SER A 20 33.83 26.83 17.82
CA SER A 20 33.07 25.90 16.98
C SER A 20 33.85 24.67 16.48
N GLU A 21 33.54 23.49 17.01
CA GLU A 21 33.63 22.28 16.19
C GLU A 21 32.66 22.42 15.00
N ARG A 22 33.11 23.11 13.95
CA ARG A 22 32.48 23.07 12.64
C ARG A 22 32.54 21.62 12.20
N PRO A 23 31.42 21.02 11.76
CA PRO A 23 31.48 19.68 11.20
C PRO A 23 32.47 19.71 10.05
N SER A 24 33.48 18.85 10.17
CA SER A 24 34.60 18.62 9.24
C SER A 24 34.31 19.10 7.83
N LYS A 25 35.18 19.97 7.29
CA LYS A 25 35.26 20.36 5.87
C LYS A 25 35.23 19.09 4.99
N ARG A 26 34.03 18.61 4.64
CA ARG A 26 33.86 17.58 3.62
C ARG A 26 34.50 18.14 2.36
N SER A 27 35.38 17.36 1.75
CA SER A 27 36.03 17.71 0.49
C SER A 27 34.97 18.15 -0.52
N ARG A 28 35.23 19.22 -1.29
CA ARG A 28 34.34 19.67 -2.38
C ARG A 28 33.90 18.50 -3.27
N LYS A 29 34.81 17.56 -3.53
CA LYS A 29 34.56 16.33 -4.28
C LYS A 29 33.49 15.44 -3.64
N PHE A 30 33.43 15.35 -2.31
CA PHE A 30 32.41 14.58 -1.62
C PHE A 30 31.02 15.21 -1.82
N THR A 31 30.94 16.54 -1.66
CA THR A 31 29.71 17.29 -1.86
C THR A 31 29.20 17.17 -3.30
N ASP A 32 30.10 17.27 -4.28
CA ASP A 32 29.76 17.13 -5.71
C ASP A 32 29.20 15.73 -6.01
N LEU A 33 29.83 14.67 -5.49
CA LEU A 33 29.35 13.28 -5.64
C LEU A 33 27.98 13.08 -4.99
N ALA A 34 27.78 13.67 -3.81
CA ALA A 34 26.54 13.57 -3.06
C ALA A 34 25.37 14.23 -3.81
N PHE A 35 25.59 15.43 -4.36
CA PHE A 35 24.59 16.11 -5.20
C PHE A 35 24.36 15.41 -6.54
N ALA A 36 25.40 14.79 -7.13
CA ALA A 36 25.24 13.99 -8.34
C ALA A 36 24.37 12.74 -8.09
N ALA A 37 24.56 12.05 -6.96
CA ALA A 37 23.72 10.92 -6.56
C ALA A 37 22.25 11.36 -6.35
N LEU A 38 22.05 12.48 -5.63
CA LEU A 38 20.71 13.04 -5.41
C LEU A 38 20.03 13.41 -6.74
N GLY A 39 20.78 14.07 -7.63
CA GLY A 39 20.30 14.44 -8.96
C GLY A 39 19.85 13.24 -9.79
N ARG A 40 20.57 12.10 -9.72
CA ARG A 40 20.17 10.87 -10.41
C ARG A 40 18.84 10.32 -9.90
N VAL A 41 18.64 10.26 -8.58
CA VAL A 41 17.36 9.80 -7.99
C VAL A 41 16.21 10.72 -8.41
N ILE A 42 16.39 12.04 -8.27
CA ILE A 42 15.35 13.02 -8.65
C ILE A 42 15.02 12.93 -10.15
N TYR A 43 16.05 12.83 -10.99
CA TYR A 43 15.88 12.70 -12.43
C TYR A 43 15.13 11.42 -12.78
N PHE A 44 15.47 10.29 -12.15
CA PHE A 44 14.78 9.02 -12.34
C PHE A 44 13.29 9.15 -12.02
N LEU A 45 12.96 9.67 -10.83
CA LEU A 45 11.57 9.85 -10.38
C LEU A 45 10.77 10.80 -11.28
N LYS A 46 11.41 11.84 -11.81
CA LYS A 46 10.74 12.80 -12.71
C LYS A 46 10.51 12.29 -14.12
N THR A 47 11.39 11.45 -14.63
CA THR A 47 11.38 11.05 -16.04
C THR A 47 10.66 9.73 -16.29
N ARG A 48 10.66 8.82 -15.32
CA ARG A 48 9.97 7.53 -15.43
C ARG A 48 8.49 7.70 -15.18
N LYS A 49 7.68 7.17 -16.10
CA LYS A 49 6.23 7.05 -15.91
C LYS A 49 5.89 5.74 -15.24
N VAL A 50 4.66 5.62 -14.74
CA VAL A 50 4.09 4.38 -14.16
C VAL A 50 4.35 3.17 -15.06
N ARG A 51 4.15 3.33 -16.38
CA ARG A 51 4.36 2.26 -17.37
C ARG A 51 5.82 1.83 -17.56
N ASP A 52 6.78 2.66 -17.13
CA ASP A 52 8.22 2.39 -17.25
C ASP A 52 8.78 1.70 -16.00
N MET A 53 7.99 1.63 -14.91
CA MET A 53 8.36 1.03 -13.63
C MET A 53 8.17 -0.48 -13.64
N ASN A 54 9.06 -1.17 -14.37
CA ASN A 54 9.21 -2.62 -14.35
C ASN A 54 10.21 -3.08 -13.26
N ASP A 55 10.43 -4.39 -13.15
CA ASP A 55 11.35 -4.96 -12.14
C ASP A 55 12.76 -4.42 -12.23
N GLN A 56 13.27 -4.20 -13.44
CA GLN A 56 14.60 -3.64 -13.62
C GLN A 56 14.64 -2.18 -13.18
N ALA A 57 13.65 -1.38 -13.55
CA ALA A 57 13.53 0.01 -13.13
C ALA A 57 13.41 0.14 -11.61
N CYS A 58 12.65 -0.73 -10.94
CA CYS A 58 12.57 -0.77 -9.48
C CYS A 58 13.93 -1.11 -8.84
N LYS A 59 14.66 -2.10 -9.38
CA LYS A 59 16.01 -2.45 -8.92
C LYS A 59 16.99 -1.30 -9.13
N ASP A 60 16.96 -0.66 -10.30
CA ASP A 60 17.82 0.48 -10.61
C ASP A 60 17.56 1.63 -9.62
N LEU A 61 16.29 1.91 -9.31
CA LEU A 61 15.92 2.93 -8.32
C LEU A 61 16.40 2.56 -6.90
N GLN A 62 16.30 1.29 -6.50
CA GLN A 62 16.84 0.82 -5.21
C GLN A 62 18.34 1.05 -5.12
N VAL A 63 19.10 0.68 -6.15
CA VAL A 63 20.56 0.89 -6.19
C VAL A 63 20.90 2.37 -6.08
N LEU A 64 20.21 3.24 -6.83
CA LEU A 64 20.42 4.69 -6.76
C LEU A 64 20.09 5.26 -5.38
N TRP A 65 19.06 4.73 -4.72
CA TRP A 65 18.66 5.14 -3.38
C TRP A 65 19.68 4.71 -2.32
N GLU A 66 20.11 3.46 -2.33
CA GLU A 66 21.15 2.93 -1.43
C GLU A 66 22.50 3.66 -1.61
N GLU A 67 22.85 4.04 -2.84
CA GLU A 67 24.02 4.88 -3.11
C GLU A 67 23.90 6.25 -2.43
N LEU A 68 22.72 6.86 -2.47
CA LEU A 68 22.46 8.17 -1.91
C LEU A 68 22.43 8.15 -0.37
N GLU A 69 21.90 7.08 0.24
CA GLU A 69 21.85 6.91 1.70
C GLU A 69 23.23 6.95 2.36
N LYS A 70 24.28 6.52 1.65
CA LYS A 70 25.68 6.57 2.13
C LYS A 70 26.14 7.99 2.49
N PHE A 71 25.54 9.02 1.88
CA PHE A 71 25.91 10.41 2.12
C PHE A 71 25.28 11.02 3.39
N LYS A 72 24.35 10.28 4.04
CA LYS A 72 23.64 10.67 5.28
C LYS A 72 22.95 12.03 5.18
N PHE A 73 22.26 12.28 4.07
CA PHE A 73 21.35 13.42 3.96
C PHE A 73 20.09 13.17 4.80
N ASP A 74 19.48 14.27 5.25
CA ASP A 74 18.07 14.20 5.64
C ASP A 74 17.23 14.05 4.38
N MET A 75 16.65 12.87 4.21
CA MET A 75 15.87 12.49 3.03
C MET A 75 14.42 12.16 3.36
N ALA A 76 13.92 12.59 4.52
CA ALA A 76 12.53 12.37 4.91
C ALA A 76 11.53 12.93 3.88
N TRP A 77 11.92 13.97 3.14
CA TRP A 77 11.09 14.56 2.09
C TRP A 77 11.08 13.75 0.78
N LEU A 78 12.09 12.91 0.52
CA LEU A 78 12.24 12.18 -0.74
C LEU A 78 11.80 10.71 -0.61
N ASP A 79 11.94 10.14 0.58
CA ASP A 79 11.59 8.75 0.87
C ASP A 79 10.17 8.37 0.42
N PRO A 80 9.09 9.14 0.73
CA PRO A 80 7.74 8.77 0.31
C PRO A 80 7.59 8.64 -1.21
N HIS A 81 8.33 9.45 -1.98
CA HIS A 81 8.32 9.40 -3.43
C HIS A 81 9.04 8.16 -3.98
N VAL A 82 10.14 7.78 -3.34
CA VAL A 82 10.89 6.56 -3.69
C VAL A 82 10.08 5.32 -3.36
N GLN A 83 9.53 5.23 -2.14
CA GLN A 83 8.67 4.12 -1.74
C GLN A 83 7.43 4.00 -2.63
N SER A 84 6.79 5.13 -2.95
CA SER A 84 5.67 5.14 -3.88
C SER A 84 6.08 4.59 -5.25
N ALA A 85 7.22 5.02 -5.80
CA ALA A 85 7.68 4.55 -7.10
C ALA A 85 8.00 3.05 -7.10
N LEU A 86 8.64 2.54 -6.05
CA LEU A 86 8.91 1.11 -5.86
C LEU A 86 7.61 0.30 -5.72
N GLY A 87 6.58 0.88 -5.11
CA GLY A 87 5.27 0.26 -4.94
C GLY A 87 4.39 0.23 -6.18
N ILE A 88 4.69 1.02 -7.23
CA ILE A 88 3.85 1.14 -8.43
C ILE A 88 3.57 -0.22 -9.08
N LYS A 89 4.56 -1.12 -9.14
CA LYS A 89 4.38 -2.47 -9.70
C LYS A 89 3.23 -3.21 -9.00
N SER A 90 3.23 -3.21 -7.66
CA SER A 90 2.19 -3.86 -6.86
C SER A 90 0.81 -3.24 -7.11
N TYR A 91 0.72 -1.92 -7.28
CA TYR A 91 -0.54 -1.25 -7.59
C TYR A 91 -1.08 -1.64 -8.97
N VAL A 92 -0.22 -1.73 -9.98
CA VAL A 92 -0.62 -2.12 -11.34
C VAL A 92 -1.11 -3.58 -11.36
N GLU A 93 -0.39 -4.49 -10.71
CA GLU A 93 -0.80 -5.90 -10.60
C GLU A 93 -2.16 -6.03 -9.90
N LYS A 94 -2.33 -5.36 -8.75
CA LYS A 94 -3.61 -5.32 -8.02
C LYS A 94 -4.74 -4.72 -8.85
N ALA A 95 -4.47 -3.70 -9.66
CA ALA A 95 -5.49 -3.10 -10.52
C ALA A 95 -5.99 -4.09 -11.58
N VAL A 96 -5.09 -4.89 -12.15
CA VAL A 96 -5.45 -5.97 -13.09
C VAL A 96 -6.26 -7.06 -12.39
N GLU A 97 -5.87 -7.46 -11.18
CA GLU A 97 -6.62 -8.43 -10.38
C GLU A 97 -8.03 -7.94 -10.05
N VAL A 98 -8.17 -6.67 -9.66
CA VAL A 98 -9.47 -6.04 -9.37
C VAL A 98 -10.37 -6.07 -10.61
N GLU A 99 -9.84 -5.81 -11.81
CA GLU A 99 -10.63 -5.87 -13.03
C GLU A 99 -11.13 -7.29 -13.31
N LYS A 100 -10.27 -8.30 -13.17
CA LYS A 100 -10.67 -9.70 -13.28
C LYS A 100 -11.72 -10.10 -12.23
N LEU A 101 -11.61 -9.59 -11.01
CA LEU A 101 -12.57 -9.84 -9.95
C LEU A 101 -13.95 -9.22 -10.27
N LYS A 102 -13.99 -8.02 -10.88
CA LYS A 102 -15.26 -7.43 -11.32
C LYS A 102 -15.98 -8.32 -12.33
N ASP A 103 -15.26 -8.85 -13.32
CA ASP A 103 -15.84 -9.76 -14.31
C ASP A 103 -16.42 -11.02 -13.65
N ASN A 104 -15.69 -11.59 -12.68
CA ASN A 104 -16.16 -12.75 -11.93
C ASN A 104 -17.41 -12.43 -11.09
N VAL A 105 -17.45 -11.27 -10.43
CA VAL A 105 -18.61 -10.82 -9.65
C VAL A 105 -19.83 -10.69 -10.56
N ALA A 106 -19.69 -10.03 -11.71
CA ALA A 106 -20.78 -9.88 -12.68
C ALA A 106 -21.32 -11.24 -13.17
N ALA A 107 -20.43 -12.21 -13.43
CA ALA A 107 -20.84 -13.56 -13.83
C ALA A 107 -21.63 -14.28 -12.72
N VAL A 108 -21.17 -14.17 -11.46
CA VAL A 108 -21.84 -14.78 -10.31
C VAL A 108 -23.21 -14.14 -10.06
N GLU A 109 -23.33 -12.82 -10.18
CA GLU A 109 -24.61 -12.11 -10.03
C GLU A 109 -25.63 -12.56 -11.07
N LEU A 110 -25.21 -12.73 -12.33
CA LEU A 110 -26.06 -13.22 -13.41
C LEU A 110 -26.56 -14.64 -13.14
N GLU A 111 -25.68 -15.54 -12.73
CA GLU A 111 -26.04 -16.92 -12.39
C GLU A 111 -26.96 -17.00 -11.17
N SER A 112 -26.71 -16.17 -10.15
CA SER A 112 -27.60 -16.04 -8.98
C SER A 112 -29.01 -15.60 -9.39
N GLY A 113 -29.12 -14.60 -10.27
CA GLY A 113 -30.39 -14.16 -10.84
C GLY A 113 -31.11 -15.29 -11.59
N ARG A 114 -30.38 -16.02 -12.44
CA ARG A 114 -30.91 -17.17 -13.19
C ARG A 114 -31.42 -18.27 -12.26
N LEU A 115 -30.68 -18.61 -11.21
CA LEU A 115 -31.08 -19.62 -10.23
C LEU A 115 -32.28 -19.18 -9.40
N LYS A 116 -32.33 -17.92 -8.99
CA LYS A 116 -33.48 -17.35 -8.28
C LYS A 116 -34.76 -17.41 -9.13
N ALA A 117 -34.67 -17.08 -10.42
CA ALA A 117 -35.80 -17.20 -11.34
C ALA A 117 -36.28 -18.66 -11.49
N LYS A 118 -35.35 -19.62 -11.63
CA LYS A 118 -35.68 -21.06 -11.67
C LYS A 118 -36.36 -21.53 -10.40
N LEU A 119 -35.90 -21.07 -9.24
CA LEU A 119 -36.50 -21.41 -7.94
C LEU A 119 -37.94 -20.89 -7.83
N ILE A 120 -38.19 -19.64 -8.24
CA ILE A 120 -39.54 -19.06 -8.24
C ILE A 120 -40.46 -19.86 -9.17
N ALA A 121 -40.01 -20.19 -10.38
CA ALA A 121 -40.77 -20.98 -11.33
C ALA A 121 -41.08 -22.39 -10.80
N ALA A 122 -40.09 -23.08 -10.23
CA ALA A 122 -40.26 -24.41 -9.65
C ALA A 122 -41.26 -24.40 -8.48
N ARG A 123 -41.19 -23.38 -7.61
CA ARG A 123 -42.13 -23.21 -6.50
C ARG A 123 -43.56 -23.00 -6.99
N ALA A 124 -43.76 -22.12 -7.97
CA ALA A 124 -45.08 -21.90 -8.56
C ALA A 124 -45.65 -23.16 -9.22
N ASN A 125 -44.79 -23.95 -9.89
CA ASN A 125 -45.19 -25.23 -10.48
C ASN A 125 -45.62 -26.24 -9.41
N LEU A 126 -44.85 -26.37 -8.32
CA LEU A 126 -45.21 -27.24 -7.19
C LEU A 126 -46.53 -26.82 -6.54
N ASP A 127 -46.76 -25.52 -6.34
CA ASP A 127 -48.01 -25.01 -5.78
C ASP A 127 -49.21 -25.33 -6.70
N MET A 128 -49.05 -25.21 -8.01
CA MET A 128 -50.08 -25.61 -8.99
C MET A 128 -50.40 -27.09 -8.91
N GLU A 129 -49.39 -27.95 -8.93
CA GLU A 129 -49.56 -29.41 -8.86
C GLU A 129 -50.20 -29.83 -7.52
N ARG A 130 -49.77 -29.22 -6.40
CA ARG A 130 -50.39 -29.45 -5.09
C ARG A 130 -51.87 -29.09 -5.10
N ASN A 131 -52.24 -27.95 -5.69
CA ASN A 131 -53.64 -27.55 -5.81
C ASN A 131 -54.44 -28.51 -6.71
N LEU A 132 -53.85 -28.99 -7.82
CA LEU A 132 -54.48 -29.98 -8.70
C LEU A 132 -54.72 -31.33 -8.01
N LEU A 133 -53.80 -31.76 -7.16
CA LEU A 133 -53.98 -32.99 -6.38
C LEU A 133 -55.09 -32.84 -5.34
N LYS A 134 -55.17 -31.68 -4.67
CA LYS A 134 -56.26 -31.37 -3.73
C LYS A 134 -57.63 -31.40 -4.42
N THR A 135 -57.75 -30.84 -5.63
CA THR A 135 -59.02 -30.87 -6.37
C THR A 135 -59.41 -32.27 -6.83
N LYS A 136 -58.43 -33.17 -7.02
CA LYS A 136 -58.66 -34.61 -7.28
C LYS A 136 -58.97 -35.43 -6.02
N GLY A 137 -58.99 -34.81 -4.84
CA GLY A 137 -59.32 -35.47 -3.58
C GLY A 137 -58.14 -36.16 -2.87
N PHE A 138 -56.89 -35.87 -3.27
CA PHE A 138 -55.72 -36.36 -2.53
C PHE A 138 -55.45 -35.48 -1.31
N GLU A 139 -55.21 -36.11 -0.16
CA GLU A 139 -54.80 -35.43 1.07
C GLU A 139 -53.27 -35.36 1.18
N GLU A 140 -52.78 -34.26 1.74
CA GLU A 140 -51.36 -34.05 2.01
C GLU A 140 -50.95 -34.80 3.27
N ARG A 141 -49.89 -35.60 3.18
CA ARG A 141 -49.32 -36.32 4.33
C ARG A 141 -47.86 -35.97 4.53
N ASP A 142 -47.47 -35.84 5.79
CA ASP A 142 -46.08 -35.66 6.19
C ASP A 142 -45.40 -37.03 6.36
N LEU A 143 -44.60 -37.39 5.37
CA LEU A 143 -43.88 -38.66 5.33
C LEU A 143 -42.85 -38.78 6.47
N ASP A 144 -42.30 -37.69 7.00
CA ASP A 144 -41.33 -37.76 8.09
C ASP A 144 -41.98 -38.23 9.39
N SER A 145 -43.24 -37.83 9.62
CA SER A 145 -44.05 -38.33 10.74
C SER A 145 -44.57 -39.76 10.54
N GLU A 146 -44.83 -40.19 9.30
CA GLU A 146 -45.27 -41.57 9.03
C GLU A 146 -44.12 -42.59 9.07
N LEU A 147 -42.90 -42.19 8.67
CA LEU A 147 -41.73 -43.08 8.61
C LEU A 147 -40.89 -43.09 9.90
N GLY A 148 -41.22 -42.24 10.88
CA GLY A 148 -40.53 -42.21 12.19
C GLY A 148 -39.10 -41.66 12.16
N CYS A 149 -38.71 -40.96 11.09
CA CYS A 149 -37.36 -40.44 10.87
C CYS A 149 -37.00 -39.18 11.69
N GLY A 150 -37.71 -38.92 12.79
CA GLY A 150 -37.53 -37.71 13.61
C GLY A 150 -36.58 -37.84 14.81
N SER A 151 -35.99 -39.02 15.08
CA SER A 151 -35.32 -39.28 16.38
C SER A 151 -33.80 -39.40 16.38
N TRP A 152 -33.10 -39.24 15.26
CA TRP A 152 -31.63 -39.23 15.28
C TRP A 152 -31.09 -37.86 15.74
N ARG A 153 -30.86 -37.73 17.06
CA ARG A 153 -29.91 -36.75 17.62
C ARG A 153 -28.64 -37.48 18.08
N PRO A 154 -27.43 -36.92 17.85
CA PRO A 154 -26.17 -37.47 18.37
C PRO A 154 -26.07 -37.38 19.89
#